data_AF-W7T389-F1
#
_entry.id   AF-W7T389-F1
#
_cell.length_a   1.000
_cell.length_b   1.000
_cell.length_c   1.000
_cell.angle_alpha   90.00
_cell.angle_beta   90.00
_cell.angle_gamma   90.00
#
_symmetry.space_group_name_H-M   'P 1'
#
loop_
_entity.id
_entity.type
_entity.pdbx_description
1 polymer ?
#
loop_
_entity_poly.entity_id
_entity_poly.type
_entity_poly.pdbx_seq_one_letter_code
_entity_poly.pdbx_strand_id
1 'polypeptide(L)'
;MKGGTSKSTYLRVSFFSLTKLKFRTPQVCGLVRRHAYSLLHVHPYANAFNFNDSNLSHGHHDDQVHPPMSAGVWEAKYEVDSLAAFLRLSRSYYQHTHDLACFQYPDSPSLPPSASSPPSSSPSSSLWLGAVRLVLDTLQAQQAGTLEHLPSVPPSFPPSLPPSFPYTFQRETRVASETQWGAAGEGGASRRCALVRSAFRPSDDATLLPFHLPGNAMLSVELKEVGKMLEEGGEEGWGEGGGEVGRRCLAMGEEIGRAVEEEGVVWVKRREGGRGGKEEAEGGGCGMEGMESVYAYEVRGQGEGGREGGR
;
A
#
# COMPACT_ATOMS: atom_id res chain seq x y z
N MET A 1 2.46 -23.18 -21.92
CA MET A 1 1.75 -22.30 -20.95
C MET A 1 0.92 -23.19 -20.04
N LYS A 2 1.41 -23.51 -18.84
CA LYS A 2 0.57 -24.16 -17.81
C LYS A 2 -0.28 -23.04 -17.19
N GLY A 3 -1.58 -23.03 -17.50
CA GLY A 3 -2.52 -22.10 -16.90
C GLY A 3 -2.60 -22.40 -15.40
N GLY A 4 -2.11 -21.47 -14.58
CA GLY A 4 -2.30 -21.52 -13.14
C GLY A 4 -3.77 -21.27 -12.84
N THR A 5 -4.50 -22.33 -12.49
CA THR A 5 -5.85 -22.27 -11.92
C THR A 5 -5.74 -21.80 -10.46
N SER A 6 -5.39 -20.53 -10.24
CA SER A 6 -5.59 -19.95 -8.91
C SER A 6 -7.07 -19.64 -8.76
N LYS A 7 -7.71 -20.16 -7.69
CA LYS A 7 -9.11 -19.87 -7.35
C LYS A 7 -9.28 -18.47 -6.73
N SER A 8 -8.18 -17.74 -6.58
CA SER A 8 -8.11 -16.41 -5.97
C SER A 8 -7.53 -15.37 -6.94
N THR A 9 -7.95 -14.13 -6.75
CA THR A 9 -7.48 -12.95 -7.49
C THR A 9 -6.52 -12.16 -6.62
N TYR A 10 -5.27 -12.01 -7.07
CA TYR A 10 -4.28 -11.13 -6.47
C TYR A 10 -4.35 -9.75 -7.13
N LEU A 11 -4.32 -8.68 -6.32
CA LEU A 11 -4.39 -7.30 -6.82
C LEU A 11 -3.24 -7.01 -7.80
N ARG A 12 -2.01 -7.43 -7.44
CA ARG A 12 -0.80 -7.19 -8.25
C ARG A 12 -0.73 -7.99 -9.55
N VAL A 13 -1.08 -9.27 -9.52
CA VAL A 13 -0.95 -10.19 -10.68
C VAL A 13 -1.95 -9.83 -11.77
N SER A 14 -3.14 -9.38 -11.38
CA SER A 14 -4.21 -9.03 -12.30
C SER A 14 -3.84 -7.84 -13.20
N PHE A 15 -3.02 -6.90 -12.71
CA PHE A 15 -2.50 -5.80 -13.51
C PHE A 15 -1.48 -6.27 -14.57
N PHE A 16 -0.47 -7.04 -14.17
CA PHE A 16 0.66 -7.38 -15.05
C PHE A 16 0.23 -8.27 -16.23
N SER A 17 -0.76 -9.14 -16.02
CA SER A 17 -1.31 -10.03 -17.05
C SER A 17 -2.01 -9.27 -18.20
N LEU A 18 -2.62 -8.11 -17.91
CA LEU A 18 -3.46 -7.39 -18.87
C LEU A 18 -2.68 -6.43 -19.79
N THR A 19 -1.45 -6.05 -19.43
CA THR A 19 -0.60 -5.21 -20.30
C THR A 19 -0.26 -5.85 -21.66
N LYS A 20 -0.39 -7.18 -21.78
CA LYS A 20 -0.12 -7.95 -23.00
C LYS A 20 -1.35 -8.23 -23.86
N LEU A 21 -2.55 -7.98 -23.36
CA LEU A 21 -3.79 -8.19 -24.10
C LEU A 21 -4.23 -6.83 -24.66
N LYS A 22 -4.41 -6.74 -25.99
CA LYS A 22 -5.06 -5.59 -26.65
C LYS A 22 -6.23 -5.15 -25.78
N PHE A 23 -6.12 -3.97 -25.17
CA PHE A 23 -6.99 -3.46 -24.10
C PHE A 23 -8.46 -3.79 -24.43
N ARG A 24 -9.01 -4.85 -23.81
CA ARG A 24 -10.43 -5.15 -23.94
C ARG A 24 -11.13 -4.40 -22.81
N THR A 25 -11.63 -3.21 -23.16
CA THR A 25 -12.20 -2.21 -22.25
C THR A 25 -13.15 -2.78 -21.17
N PRO A 26 -14.15 -3.64 -21.48
CA PRO A 26 -15.10 -4.07 -20.45
C PRO A 26 -14.49 -5.01 -19.40
N GLN A 27 -13.51 -5.86 -19.75
CA GLN A 27 -12.87 -6.75 -18.78
C GLN A 27 -11.97 -5.98 -17.81
N VAL A 28 -11.25 -4.97 -18.31
CA VAL A 28 -10.40 -4.12 -17.46
C VAL A 28 -11.27 -3.31 -16.50
N CYS A 29 -12.39 -2.77 -16.98
CA CYS A 29 -13.34 -2.09 -16.11
C CYS A 29 -13.91 -3.02 -15.03
N GLY A 30 -14.34 -4.23 -15.41
CA GLY A 30 -14.82 -5.22 -14.45
C GLY A 30 -13.79 -5.55 -13.37
N LEU A 31 -12.51 -5.61 -13.72
CA LEU A 31 -11.42 -5.81 -12.77
C LEU A 31 -11.22 -4.61 -11.83
N VAL A 32 -11.22 -3.38 -12.35
CA VAL A 32 -11.17 -2.15 -11.53
C VAL A 32 -12.29 -2.16 -10.48
N ARG A 33 -13.52 -2.45 -10.93
CA ARG A 33 -14.69 -2.52 -10.04
C ARG A 33 -14.57 -3.62 -8.99
N ARG A 34 -14.06 -4.80 -9.39
CA ARG A 34 -13.82 -5.90 -8.45
C ARG A 34 -12.78 -5.54 -7.41
N HIS A 35 -11.67 -4.91 -7.80
CA HIS A 35 -10.65 -4.47 -6.84
C HIS A 35 -11.20 -3.44 -5.86
N ALA A 36 -11.95 -2.45 -6.33
CA ALA A 36 -12.57 -1.46 -5.47
C ALA A 36 -13.53 -2.11 -4.46
N TYR A 37 -14.36 -3.06 -4.90
CA TYR A 37 -15.26 -3.82 -4.03
C TYR A 37 -14.48 -4.64 -2.99
N SER A 38 -13.43 -5.34 -3.42
CA SER A 38 -12.56 -6.15 -2.53
C SER A 38 -11.92 -5.30 -1.43
N LEU A 39 -11.42 -4.12 -1.77
CA LEU A 39 -10.82 -3.21 -0.78
C LEU A 39 -11.87 -2.65 0.18
N LEU A 40 -12.98 -2.13 -0.36
CA LEU A 40 -13.98 -1.40 0.44
C LEU A 40 -14.84 -2.31 1.33
N HIS A 41 -15.26 -3.47 0.81
CA HIS A 41 -16.24 -4.33 1.49
C HIS A 41 -15.67 -5.64 2.01
N VAL A 42 -14.48 -6.06 1.56
CA VAL A 42 -13.91 -7.35 1.95
C VAL A 42 -12.76 -7.14 2.94
N HIS A 43 -11.65 -6.52 2.54
CA HIS A 43 -10.52 -6.27 3.43
C HIS A 43 -9.47 -5.31 2.81
N PRO A 44 -9.13 -4.18 3.45
CA PRO A 44 -8.17 -3.21 2.87
C PRO A 44 -6.70 -3.67 2.94
N TYR A 45 -6.37 -4.60 3.85
CA TYR A 45 -5.01 -5.09 4.02
C TYR A 45 -4.70 -6.40 3.25
N ALA A 46 -5.67 -6.95 2.51
CA ALA A 46 -5.49 -8.24 1.86
C ALA A 46 -4.84 -8.14 0.47
N ASN A 47 -3.88 -9.03 0.20
CA ASN A 47 -3.25 -9.21 -1.12
C ASN A 47 -4.13 -10.05 -2.07
N ALA A 48 -4.92 -11.00 -1.53
CA ALA A 48 -5.68 -11.96 -2.33
C ALA A 48 -7.13 -12.16 -1.88
N PHE A 49 -8.04 -12.24 -2.85
CA PHE A 49 -9.48 -12.37 -2.62
C PHE A 49 -10.07 -13.57 -3.35
N ASN A 50 -11.10 -14.18 -2.76
CA ASN A 50 -11.88 -15.24 -3.38
C ASN A 50 -12.74 -14.69 -4.53
N PHE A 51 -12.93 -15.51 -5.58
CA PHE A 51 -13.69 -15.09 -6.76
C PHE A 51 -15.21 -15.08 -6.54
N ASN A 52 -15.76 -16.03 -5.77
CA ASN A 52 -17.19 -16.17 -5.58
C ASN A 52 -17.58 -16.77 -4.21
N ASP A 53 -18.87 -16.67 -3.89
CA ASP A 53 -19.42 -17.08 -2.60
C ASP A 53 -19.29 -18.59 -2.32
N SER A 54 -19.22 -19.40 -3.38
CA SER A 54 -19.01 -20.85 -3.26
C SER A 54 -17.62 -21.24 -2.75
N ASN A 55 -16.67 -20.30 -2.68
CA ASN A 55 -15.33 -20.51 -2.12
C ASN A 55 -15.08 -19.66 -0.86
N LEU A 56 -16.12 -19.09 -0.24
CA LEU A 56 -15.96 -18.38 1.04
C LEU A 56 -15.39 -19.35 2.07
N SER A 57 -14.44 -18.88 2.89
CA SER A 57 -13.63 -19.67 3.84
C SER A 57 -12.56 -20.61 3.24
N HIS A 58 -12.35 -20.63 1.92
CA HIS A 58 -11.11 -21.16 1.35
C HIS A 58 -10.01 -20.10 1.41
N GLY A 59 -8.83 -20.48 1.89
CA GLY A 59 -7.70 -19.57 2.06
C GLY A 59 -6.93 -19.88 3.35
N HIS A 60 -6.07 -18.98 3.75
CA HIS A 60 -5.24 -19.11 4.95
C HIS A 60 -5.95 -18.60 6.22
N HIS A 61 -7.20 -19.01 6.46
CA HIS A 61 -8.03 -18.50 7.56
C HIS A 61 -7.54 -18.87 8.98
N ASP A 62 -6.56 -19.76 9.09
CA ASP A 62 -5.88 -20.06 10.35
C ASP A 62 -4.84 -19.00 10.76
N ASP A 63 -4.53 -18.04 9.86
CA ASP A 63 -3.64 -16.92 10.19
C ASP A 63 -4.28 -15.99 11.24
N GLN A 64 -3.47 -15.55 12.19
CA GLN A 64 -3.86 -14.54 13.18
C GLN A 64 -3.63 -13.15 12.58
N VAL A 65 -4.71 -12.49 12.16
CA VAL A 65 -4.65 -11.20 11.49
C VAL A 65 -5.50 -10.18 12.23
N HIS A 66 -4.97 -8.96 12.38
CA HIS A 66 -5.74 -7.79 12.77
C HIS A 66 -5.73 -6.78 11.61
N PRO A 67 -6.88 -6.18 11.24
CA PRO A 67 -8.24 -6.61 11.60
C PRO A 67 -8.52 -8.06 11.13
N PRO A 68 -9.51 -8.75 11.72
CA PRO A 68 -9.78 -10.14 11.39
C PRO A 68 -10.23 -10.30 9.92
N MET A 69 -9.74 -11.35 9.26
CA MET A 69 -10.09 -11.65 7.87
C MET A 69 -11.58 -11.93 7.72
N SER A 70 -12.21 -11.30 6.73
CA SER A 70 -13.55 -11.65 6.28
C SER A 70 -13.52 -12.92 5.41
N ALA A 71 -14.67 -13.60 5.27
CA ALA A 71 -14.75 -14.87 4.53
C ALA A 71 -14.39 -14.77 3.03
N GLY A 72 -14.42 -13.55 2.46
CA GLY A 72 -14.05 -13.27 1.07
C GLY A 72 -12.54 -13.14 0.83
N VAL A 73 -11.73 -13.13 1.88
CA VAL A 73 -10.26 -13.07 1.80
C VAL A 73 -9.70 -14.46 1.53
N TRP A 74 -8.74 -14.56 0.60
CA TRP A 74 -7.95 -15.78 0.41
C TRP A 74 -6.67 -15.74 1.27
N GLU A 75 -5.99 -14.59 1.28
CA GLU A 75 -4.82 -14.32 2.10
C GLU A 75 -4.78 -12.82 2.44
N ALA A 76 -4.35 -12.51 3.66
CA ALA A 76 -4.27 -11.14 4.16
C ALA A 76 -2.83 -10.68 4.44
N LYS A 77 -1.88 -11.01 3.56
CA LYS A 77 -0.52 -10.47 3.63
C LYS A 77 -0.52 -9.04 3.14
N TYR A 78 -0.30 -8.07 4.03
CA TYR A 78 -0.35 -6.65 3.68
C TYR A 78 0.88 -6.23 2.87
N GLU A 79 0.62 -5.82 1.63
CA GLU A 79 1.60 -5.37 0.66
C GLU A 79 1.23 -3.97 0.18
N VAL A 80 2.11 -2.99 0.40
CA VAL A 80 1.85 -1.61 -0.04
C VAL A 80 1.70 -1.51 -1.57
N ASP A 81 2.40 -2.37 -2.32
CA ASP A 81 2.31 -2.43 -3.77
C ASP A 81 0.97 -3.00 -4.28
N SER A 82 0.25 -3.78 -3.48
CA SER A 82 -1.11 -4.23 -3.83
C SER A 82 -2.08 -3.04 -3.93
N LEU A 83 -1.94 -2.04 -3.05
CA LEU A 83 -2.72 -0.80 -3.13
C LEU A 83 -2.25 0.08 -4.29
N ALA A 84 -0.94 0.20 -4.51
CA ALA A 84 -0.39 0.94 -5.64
C ALA A 84 -0.83 0.33 -7.00
N ALA A 85 -0.91 -0.99 -7.10
CA ALA A 85 -1.38 -1.69 -8.29
C ALA A 85 -2.85 -1.39 -8.60
N PHE A 86 -3.71 -1.27 -7.59
CA PHE A 86 -5.12 -0.85 -7.77
C PHE A 86 -5.22 0.58 -8.33
N LEU A 87 -4.46 1.52 -7.76
CA LEU A 87 -4.41 2.90 -8.23
C LEU A 87 -3.89 2.96 -9.68
N ARG A 88 -2.82 2.24 -9.97
CA ARG A 88 -2.22 2.14 -11.31
C ARG A 88 -3.20 1.59 -12.34
N LEU A 89 -3.91 0.51 -12.01
CA LEU A 89 -4.91 -0.09 -12.88
C LEU A 89 -6.03 0.91 -13.19
N SER A 90 -6.53 1.59 -12.15
CA SER A 90 -7.61 2.58 -12.26
C SER A 90 -7.21 3.75 -13.15
N ARG A 91 -6.06 4.38 -12.87
CA ARG A 91 -5.50 5.47 -13.69
C ARG A 91 -5.25 5.01 -15.12
N SER A 92 -4.59 3.87 -15.31
CA SER A 92 -4.25 3.37 -16.65
C SER A 92 -5.50 3.11 -17.47
N TYR A 93 -6.57 2.58 -16.85
CA TYR A 93 -7.85 2.43 -17.53
C TYR A 93 -8.43 3.77 -17.97
N TYR A 94 -8.50 4.74 -17.05
CA TYR A 94 -9.08 6.05 -17.36
C TYR A 94 -8.28 6.79 -18.44
N GLN A 95 -6.95 6.83 -18.35
CA GLN A 95 -6.10 7.52 -19.33
C GLN A 95 -6.22 6.97 -20.75
N HIS A 96 -6.57 5.69 -20.92
CA HIS A 96 -6.72 5.08 -22.25
C HIS A 96 -8.15 5.14 -22.81
N THR A 97 -9.15 5.33 -21.95
CA THR A 97 -10.57 5.16 -22.32
C THR A 97 -11.40 6.41 -22.11
N HIS A 98 -10.99 7.27 -21.17
CA HIS A 98 -11.77 8.38 -20.61
C HIS A 98 -13.18 7.97 -20.15
N ASP A 99 -13.39 6.68 -19.86
CA ASP A 99 -14.68 6.14 -19.46
C ASP A 99 -14.93 6.33 -17.96
N LEU A 100 -15.61 7.43 -17.63
CA LEU A 100 -16.04 7.74 -16.26
C LEU A 100 -17.10 6.77 -15.73
N ALA A 101 -17.89 6.14 -16.60
CA ALA A 101 -18.94 5.22 -16.17
C ALA A 101 -18.34 4.01 -15.45
N CYS A 102 -17.09 3.65 -15.75
CA CYS A 102 -16.40 2.60 -15.02
C CYS A 102 -16.27 2.88 -13.52
N PHE A 103 -16.17 4.16 -13.14
CA PHE A 103 -15.96 4.63 -11.76
C PHE A 103 -17.24 5.14 -11.11
N GLN A 104 -18.22 5.61 -11.89
CA GLN A 104 -19.50 6.13 -11.41
C GLN A 104 -20.55 5.03 -11.26
N TYR A 105 -20.40 4.16 -10.27
CA TYR A 105 -21.38 3.12 -9.95
C TYR A 105 -21.66 3.10 -8.44
N PRO A 106 -22.92 2.81 -8.04
CA PRO A 106 -23.32 2.84 -6.64
C PRO A 106 -22.70 1.68 -5.86
N ASP A 107 -22.60 1.88 -4.54
CA ASP A 107 -22.10 0.91 -3.56
C ASP A 107 -22.93 -0.40 -3.55
N SER A 108 -24.26 -0.30 -3.67
CA SER A 108 -25.13 -1.48 -3.60
C SER A 108 -25.62 -2.01 -4.96
N PRO A 109 -25.47 -3.32 -5.24
CA PRO A 109 -26.24 -4.02 -6.26
C PRO A 109 -27.55 -4.55 -5.66
N SER A 110 -28.53 -3.70 -5.34
CA SER A 110 -29.84 -4.17 -4.85
C SER A 110 -31.02 -3.34 -5.36
N LEU A 111 -31.79 -3.95 -6.27
CA LEU A 111 -33.18 -3.70 -6.70
C LEU A 111 -33.65 -2.27 -7.04
N PRO A 112 -34.60 -2.10 -7.99
CA PRO A 112 -35.24 -0.81 -8.22
C PRO A 112 -35.82 -0.27 -6.90
N PRO A 113 -35.72 1.04 -6.63
CA PRO A 113 -36.27 1.62 -5.41
C PRO A 113 -37.77 1.29 -5.35
N SER A 114 -38.22 0.72 -4.23
CA SER A 114 -39.66 0.63 -4.00
C SER A 114 -40.22 2.05 -3.94
N ALA A 115 -41.35 2.28 -4.61
CA ALA A 115 -41.94 3.59 -4.83
C ALA A 115 -42.43 4.32 -3.54
N SER A 116 -42.01 3.88 -2.36
CA SER A 116 -42.51 4.34 -1.06
C SER A 116 -41.44 4.81 -0.07
N SER A 117 -40.16 4.86 -0.47
CA SER A 117 -39.10 5.40 0.39
C SER A 117 -38.76 6.84 -0.01
N PRO A 118 -38.70 7.81 0.91
CA PRO A 118 -38.27 9.17 0.59
C PRO A 118 -36.82 9.14 0.10
N PRO A 119 -36.41 10.06 -0.81
CA PRO A 119 -35.03 10.15 -1.25
C PRO A 119 -34.17 10.50 -0.03
N SER A 120 -33.37 9.55 0.46
CA SER A 120 -32.34 9.85 1.44
C SER A 120 -31.34 10.79 0.78
N SER A 121 -31.18 11.98 1.33
CA SER A 121 -30.36 13.09 0.83
C SER A 121 -28.84 12.86 1.00
N SER A 122 -28.38 11.61 0.98
CA SER A 122 -26.96 11.29 0.89
C SER A 122 -26.68 10.91 -0.56
N PRO A 123 -26.01 11.76 -1.35
CA PRO A 123 -25.69 11.44 -2.73
C PRO A 123 -24.87 10.16 -2.74
N SER A 124 -25.26 9.23 -3.61
CA SER A 124 -24.64 7.92 -3.77
C SER A 124 -23.15 8.09 -4.09
N SER A 125 -22.29 8.02 -3.08
CA SER A 125 -20.85 8.06 -3.26
C SER A 125 -20.42 6.89 -4.12
N SER A 126 -19.65 7.17 -5.19
CA SER A 126 -19.05 6.13 -6.03
C SER A 126 -18.32 5.10 -5.16
N LEU A 127 -18.59 3.81 -5.39
CA LEU A 127 -17.90 2.72 -4.70
C LEU A 127 -16.38 2.83 -4.88
N TRP A 128 -15.94 3.18 -6.09
CA TRP A 128 -14.52 3.36 -6.38
C TRP A 128 -13.93 4.52 -5.59
N LEU A 129 -14.63 5.65 -5.48
CA LEU A 129 -14.16 6.79 -4.70
C LEU A 129 -14.09 6.44 -3.19
N GLY A 130 -15.06 5.67 -2.70
CA GLY A 130 -15.03 5.10 -1.35
C GLY A 130 -13.81 4.19 -1.12
N ALA A 131 -13.49 3.33 -2.09
CA ALA A 131 -12.30 2.48 -2.03
C ALA A 131 -10.99 3.30 -2.00
N VAL A 132 -10.87 4.36 -2.82
CA VAL A 132 -9.69 5.25 -2.80
C VAL A 132 -9.56 5.99 -1.47
N ARG A 133 -10.68 6.45 -0.87
CA ARG A 133 -10.67 7.02 0.48
C ARG A 133 -10.16 6.03 1.51
N LEU A 134 -10.66 4.80 1.49
CA LEU A 134 -10.21 3.75 2.41
C LEU A 134 -8.73 3.41 2.21
N VAL A 135 -8.24 3.42 0.96
CA VAL A 135 -6.80 3.29 0.68
C VAL A 135 -6.02 4.40 1.35
N LEU A 136 -6.39 5.68 1.16
CA LEU A 136 -5.72 6.81 1.80
C LEU A 136 -5.73 6.70 3.34
N ASP A 137 -6.85 6.29 3.93
CA ASP A 137 -6.96 6.11 5.39
C ASP A 137 -6.07 4.95 5.88
N THR A 138 -5.98 3.87 5.11
CA THR A 138 -5.10 2.71 5.37
C THR A 138 -3.64 3.12 5.30
N LEU A 139 -3.24 3.87 4.27
CA LEU A 139 -1.88 4.38 4.12
C LEU A 139 -1.52 5.33 5.27
N GLN A 140 -2.44 6.24 5.63
CA GLN A 140 -2.25 7.18 6.74
C GLN A 140 -2.04 6.46 8.08
N ALA A 141 -2.80 5.38 8.32
CA ALA A 141 -2.63 4.56 9.52
C ALA A 141 -1.26 3.86 9.53
N GLN A 142 -0.78 3.39 8.37
CA GLN A 142 0.50 2.70 8.23
C GLN A 142 1.73 3.63 8.16
N GLN A 143 1.54 4.96 8.12
CA GLN A 143 2.60 5.96 8.30
C GLN A 143 2.93 6.21 9.79
N ALA A 144 2.09 5.77 10.72
CA ALA A 144 2.30 6.00 12.14
C ALA A 144 3.52 5.23 12.67
N GLY A 145 4.27 5.88 13.56
CA GLY A 145 5.40 5.25 14.24
C GLY A 145 4.97 4.21 15.26
N THR A 146 5.83 3.24 15.56
CA THR A 146 5.55 2.17 16.53
C THR A 146 5.14 2.70 17.90
N LEU A 147 5.79 3.77 18.37
CA LEU A 147 5.52 4.36 19.67
C LEU A 147 4.19 5.11 19.73
N GLU A 148 3.63 5.53 18.60
CA GLU A 148 2.36 6.25 18.54
C GLU A 148 1.16 5.31 18.74
N HIS A 149 1.37 4.01 18.55
CA HIS A 149 0.37 2.96 18.82
C HIS A 149 0.44 2.42 20.25
N LEU A 150 1.48 2.77 21.02
CA LEU A 150 1.56 2.38 22.42
C LEU A 150 0.58 3.26 23.21
N PRO A 151 -0.27 2.68 24.08
CA PRO A 151 -1.04 3.49 25.00
C PRO A 151 -0.07 4.32 25.84
N SER A 152 -0.35 5.62 25.99
CA SER A 152 0.38 6.49 26.89
C SER A 152 0.32 5.87 28.29
N VAL A 153 1.42 5.29 28.74
CA VAL A 153 1.51 4.54 30.00
C VAL A 153 1.15 5.46 31.17
N PRO A 154 0.02 5.29 31.88
CA PRO A 154 -0.10 5.88 33.20
C PRO A 154 0.92 5.20 34.13
N PRO A 155 1.51 5.91 35.12
CA PRO A 155 2.60 5.39 35.98
C PRO A 155 2.23 4.17 36.84
N SER A 156 1.00 3.66 36.76
CA SER A 156 0.51 2.48 37.46
C SER A 156 0.37 1.29 36.51
N PHE A 157 1.20 0.26 36.70
CA PHE A 157 1.18 -1.04 36.03
C PHE A 157 -0.10 -1.86 36.35
N PRO A 158 -0.55 -2.81 35.50
CA PRO A 158 -0.13 -3.12 34.13
C PRO A 158 -1.08 -2.52 33.07
N PRO A 159 -0.63 -2.40 31.80
CA PRO A 159 -1.48 -1.92 30.70
C PRO A 159 -2.59 -2.93 30.40
N SER A 160 -3.85 -2.50 30.49
CA SER A 160 -5.03 -3.34 30.24
C SER A 160 -5.47 -3.37 28.77
N LEU A 161 -4.85 -2.57 27.88
CA LEU A 161 -5.08 -2.66 26.44
C LEU A 161 -3.75 -2.91 25.70
N PRO A 162 -3.69 -3.92 24.81
CA PRO A 162 -2.57 -4.06 23.90
C PRO A 162 -2.48 -2.81 23.00
N PRO A 163 -1.28 -2.43 22.55
CA PRO A 163 -1.14 -1.42 21.50
C PRO A 163 -1.95 -1.85 20.27
N SER A 164 -2.88 -1.01 19.82
CA SER A 164 -3.69 -1.31 18.64
C SER A 164 -2.91 -0.88 17.38
N PHE A 165 -2.00 -1.74 16.94
CA PHE A 165 -1.41 -1.58 15.61
C PHE A 165 -2.52 -1.69 14.55
N PRO A 166 -2.51 -0.87 13.48
CA PRO A 166 -3.58 -0.88 12.50
C PRO A 166 -3.66 -2.20 11.70
N TYR A 167 -2.53 -2.92 11.64
CA TYR A 167 -2.44 -4.25 11.04
C TYR A 167 -1.43 -5.11 11.78
N THR A 168 -1.77 -6.37 12.03
CA THR A 168 -0.83 -7.39 12.52
C THR A 168 -1.08 -8.71 11.80
N PHE A 169 -0.05 -9.55 11.70
CA PHE A 169 -0.14 -10.84 11.02
C PHE A 169 0.79 -11.88 11.65
N GLN A 170 0.26 -13.06 11.99
CA GLN A 170 1.06 -14.22 12.38
C GLN A 170 0.51 -15.49 11.73
N ARG A 171 1.43 -16.32 11.23
CA ARG A 171 1.16 -17.64 10.67
C ARG A 171 2.00 -18.69 11.41
N GLU A 172 1.39 -19.82 11.74
CA GLU A 172 2.13 -20.98 12.26
C GLU A 172 2.84 -21.67 11.08
N THR A 173 4.16 -21.54 11.02
CA THR A 173 4.96 -22.02 9.89
C THR A 173 6.41 -22.31 10.30
N ARG A 174 7.09 -23.14 9.51
CA ARG A 174 8.54 -23.40 9.63
C ARG A 174 9.39 -22.47 8.76
N VAL A 175 8.76 -21.61 7.95
CA VAL A 175 9.43 -20.70 7.03
C VAL A 175 9.36 -19.29 7.59
N ALA A 176 10.51 -18.70 7.93
CA ALA A 176 10.55 -17.40 8.59
C ALA A 176 9.95 -16.25 7.74
N SER A 177 10.01 -16.34 6.40
CA SER A 177 9.44 -15.31 5.53
C SER A 177 7.91 -15.38 5.39
N GLU A 178 7.26 -16.41 5.93
CA GLU A 178 5.81 -16.60 5.82
C GLU A 178 5.01 -15.99 6.99
N THR A 179 5.67 -15.32 7.94
CA THR A 179 5.03 -14.74 9.14
C THR A 179 5.74 -13.45 9.56
N GLN A 180 5.02 -12.53 10.23
CA GLN A 180 5.68 -11.34 10.80
C GLN A 180 6.28 -11.64 12.17
N TRP A 181 7.44 -11.05 12.42
CA TRP A 181 8.07 -11.04 13.73
C TRP A 181 7.52 -9.89 14.60
N GLY A 182 7.84 -9.88 15.90
CA GLY A 182 7.28 -8.93 16.88
C GLY A 182 6.25 -9.56 17.82
N ALA A 183 5.93 -8.89 18.92
CA ALA A 183 5.16 -9.46 20.03
C ALA A 183 3.79 -10.02 19.60
N ALA A 184 3.08 -9.32 18.72
CA ALA A 184 1.82 -9.77 18.13
C ALA A 184 1.82 -9.78 16.59
N GLY A 185 2.99 -9.83 15.94
CA GLY A 185 3.11 -9.77 14.48
C GLY A 185 3.06 -8.36 13.88
N GLU A 186 3.53 -7.36 14.64
CA GLU A 186 3.61 -5.94 14.24
C GLU A 186 4.72 -5.65 13.21
N GLY A 187 5.66 -6.58 13.03
CA GLY A 187 6.88 -6.38 12.27
C GLY A 187 7.90 -5.47 12.98
N GLY A 188 8.79 -4.87 12.19
CA GLY A 188 9.87 -4.05 12.73
C GLY A 188 9.44 -2.70 13.31
N ALA A 189 10.20 -2.20 14.27
CA ALA A 189 9.99 -0.89 14.86
C ALA A 189 10.43 0.24 13.89
N SER A 190 9.62 1.29 13.79
CA SER A 190 9.91 2.50 13.02
C SER A 190 9.44 3.78 13.73
N ARG A 191 10.05 4.92 13.37
CA ARG A 191 9.48 6.24 13.65
C ARG A 191 8.60 6.67 12.47
N ARG A 192 7.74 7.66 12.71
CA ARG A 192 7.05 8.39 11.64
C ARG A 192 8.08 9.12 10.79
N CYS A 193 8.09 8.83 9.50
CA CYS A 193 8.98 9.40 8.50
C CYS A 193 8.27 9.54 7.14
N ALA A 194 6.94 9.67 7.15
CA ALA A 194 6.06 9.74 5.96
C ALA A 194 6.04 8.51 5.02
N LEU A 195 7.03 7.61 5.09
CA LEU A 195 6.93 6.31 4.44
C LEU A 195 5.80 5.48 5.03
N VAL A 196 5.19 4.65 4.19
CA VAL A 196 4.12 3.71 4.53
C VAL A 196 4.73 2.33 4.79
N ARG A 197 4.40 1.74 5.94
CA ARG A 197 4.82 0.37 6.28
C ARG A 197 4.33 -0.63 5.23
N SER A 198 5.11 -1.68 5.00
CA SER A 198 4.68 -2.87 4.25
C SER A 198 5.10 -4.09 5.03
N ALA A 199 4.15 -4.93 5.41
CA ALA A 199 4.46 -6.16 6.15
C ALA A 199 5.13 -7.18 5.22
N PHE A 200 4.63 -7.31 4.00
CA PHE A 200 5.15 -8.23 3.00
C PHE A 200 5.65 -7.49 1.75
N ARG A 201 6.51 -8.17 1.00
CA ARG A 201 7.03 -7.77 -0.31
C ARG A 201 6.10 -8.30 -1.41
N PRO A 202 6.23 -7.82 -2.66
CA PRO A 202 5.52 -8.40 -3.81
C PRO A 202 5.78 -9.91 -4.05
N SER A 203 6.79 -10.49 -3.40
CA SER A 203 7.09 -11.93 -3.41
C SER A 203 6.28 -12.75 -2.41
N ASP A 204 5.39 -12.14 -1.62
CA ASP A 204 4.71 -12.70 -0.45
C ASP A 204 5.64 -13.02 0.75
N ASP A 205 6.91 -12.59 0.71
CA ASP A 205 7.86 -12.71 1.83
C ASP A 205 7.75 -11.52 2.78
N ALA A 206 7.83 -11.77 4.08
CA ALA A 206 7.89 -10.75 5.12
C ALA A 206 9.08 -9.78 4.91
N THR A 207 8.85 -8.49 5.09
CA THR A 207 9.90 -7.47 5.08
C THR A 207 10.81 -7.62 6.30
N LEU A 208 12.10 -7.32 6.12
CA LEU A 208 13.05 -7.30 7.24
C LEU A 208 13.00 -5.96 7.95
N LEU A 209 12.95 -4.87 7.18
CA LEU A 209 12.72 -3.53 7.70
C LEU A 209 11.33 -3.02 7.29
N PRO A 210 10.69 -2.16 8.11
CA PRO A 210 9.25 -1.87 7.98
C PRO A 210 8.83 -1.21 6.67
N PHE A 211 9.75 -0.52 5.99
CA PHE A 211 9.43 0.25 4.79
C PHE A 211 10.05 -0.40 3.56
N HIS A 212 9.19 -0.96 2.70
CA HIS A 212 9.56 -1.44 1.38
C HIS A 212 9.65 -0.25 0.40
N LEU A 213 10.87 0.13 0.00
CA LEU A 213 11.11 1.38 -0.72
C LEU A 213 10.56 1.37 -2.16
N PRO A 214 10.74 0.31 -2.98
CA PRO A 214 10.12 0.23 -4.30
C PRO A 214 8.60 0.37 -4.29
N GLY A 215 7.93 -0.26 -3.31
CA GLY A 215 6.49 -0.14 -3.12
C GLY A 215 6.05 1.29 -2.79
N ASN A 216 6.77 1.97 -1.88
CA ASN A 216 6.53 3.38 -1.56
C ASN A 216 6.80 4.32 -2.74
N ALA A 217 7.86 4.06 -3.51
CA ALA A 217 8.17 4.84 -4.72
C ALA A 217 7.06 4.69 -5.76
N MET A 218 6.61 3.47 -6.04
CA MET A 218 5.46 3.22 -6.92
C MET A 218 4.19 3.92 -6.41
N LEU A 219 3.90 3.78 -5.11
CA LEU A 219 2.75 4.40 -4.49
C LEU A 219 2.77 5.93 -4.64
N SER A 220 3.92 6.58 -4.43
CA SER A 220 4.08 8.03 -4.56
C SER A 220 3.71 8.53 -5.96
N VAL A 221 4.10 7.78 -7.00
CA VAL A 221 3.79 8.12 -8.39
C VAL A 221 2.30 7.94 -8.66
N GLU A 222 1.74 6.79 -8.30
CA GLU A 222 0.34 6.47 -8.63
C GLU A 222 -0.64 7.36 -7.85
N LEU A 223 -0.33 7.74 -6.60
CA LEU A 223 -1.12 8.73 -5.85
C LEU A 223 -1.11 10.10 -6.53
N LYS A 224 0.05 10.61 -6.93
CA LYS A 224 0.16 11.90 -7.63
C LYS A 224 -0.67 11.90 -8.92
N GLU A 225 -0.55 10.82 -9.70
CA GLU A 225 -1.23 10.72 -10.99
C GLU A 225 -2.74 10.52 -10.85
N VAL A 226 -3.20 9.74 -9.86
CA VAL A 226 -4.64 9.64 -9.53
C VAL A 226 -5.16 10.98 -9.00
N GLY A 227 -4.36 11.71 -8.22
CA GLY A 227 -4.70 13.04 -7.75
C GLY A 227 -4.94 14.03 -8.88
N LYS A 228 -4.03 14.12 -9.86
CA LYS A 228 -4.19 14.93 -11.07
C LYS A 228 -5.44 14.52 -11.87
N MET A 229 -5.64 13.22 -12.06
CA MET A 229 -6.83 12.68 -12.73
C MET A 229 -8.14 13.15 -12.08
N LEU A 230 -8.18 13.20 -10.75
CA LEU A 230 -9.34 13.68 -9.98
C LEU A 230 -9.52 15.20 -10.07
N GLU A 231 -8.43 15.96 -10.06
CA GLU A 231 -8.49 17.43 -10.20
C GLU A 231 -8.92 17.85 -11.61
N GLU A 232 -8.42 17.20 -12.66
CA GLU A 232 -8.77 17.50 -14.06
C GLU A 232 -10.25 17.26 -14.35
N GLY A 233 -10.84 16.19 -13.82
CA GLY A 233 -12.26 15.88 -14.01
C GLY A 233 -13.20 16.70 -13.13
N GLY A 234 -12.70 17.31 -12.05
CA GLY A 234 -13.48 18.13 -11.13
C GLY A 234 -14.68 17.42 -10.51
N GLU A 235 -15.61 18.20 -9.96
CA GLU A 235 -16.85 17.68 -9.37
C GLU A 235 -17.80 17.10 -10.42
N GLU A 236 -17.79 17.63 -11.64
CA GLU A 236 -18.60 17.13 -12.76
C GLU A 236 -18.21 15.70 -13.15
N GLY A 237 -16.91 15.39 -13.17
CA GLY A 237 -16.40 14.07 -13.53
C GLY A 237 -16.43 13.05 -12.40
N TRP A 238 -16.20 13.47 -11.16
CA TRP A 238 -15.96 12.54 -10.04
C TRP A 238 -17.00 12.63 -8.93
N GLY A 239 -17.98 13.52 -9.06
CA GLY A 239 -19.02 13.77 -8.06
C GLY A 239 -18.49 14.45 -6.81
N GLU A 240 -19.38 14.56 -5.82
CA GLU A 240 -19.08 15.22 -4.55
C GLU A 240 -17.91 14.55 -3.82
N GLY A 241 -16.94 15.37 -3.44
CA GLY A 241 -15.73 14.94 -2.72
C GLY A 241 -14.67 14.25 -3.59
N GLY A 242 -14.85 14.16 -4.91
CA GLY A 242 -13.78 13.75 -5.84
C GLY A 242 -12.56 14.68 -5.75
N GLY A 243 -12.80 16.00 -5.72
CA GLY A 243 -11.73 16.99 -5.56
C GLY A 243 -11.03 16.97 -4.19
N GLU A 244 -11.73 16.60 -3.12
CA GLU A 244 -11.11 16.40 -1.80
C GLU A 244 -10.15 15.21 -1.82
N VAL A 245 -10.59 14.08 -2.37
CA VAL A 245 -9.78 12.87 -2.52
C VAL A 245 -8.58 13.15 -3.43
N GLY A 246 -8.77 13.89 -4.52
CA GLY A 246 -7.70 14.32 -5.43
C GLY A 246 -6.59 15.07 -4.71
N ARG A 247 -6.95 16.09 -3.91
CA ARG A 247 -5.98 16.85 -3.10
C ARG A 247 -5.26 15.99 -2.06
N ARG A 248 -5.99 15.08 -1.39
CA ARG A 248 -5.37 14.14 -0.43
C ARG A 248 -4.37 13.21 -1.10
N CYS A 249 -4.69 12.68 -2.28
CA CYS A 249 -3.79 11.86 -3.08
C CYS A 249 -2.51 12.62 -3.47
N LEU A 250 -2.63 13.86 -3.96
CA LEU A 250 -1.46 14.69 -4.30
C LEU A 250 -0.58 14.95 -3.09
N ALA A 251 -1.16 15.42 -1.98
CA ALA A 251 -0.43 15.74 -0.76
C ALA A 251 0.34 14.53 -0.21
N MET A 252 -0.33 13.38 -0.07
CA MET A 252 0.30 12.15 0.41
C MET A 252 1.35 11.62 -0.57
N GLY A 253 1.08 11.69 -1.89
CA GLY A 253 2.05 11.28 -2.90
C GLY A 253 3.33 12.13 -2.87
N GLU A 254 3.23 13.44 -2.67
CA GLU A 254 4.36 14.35 -2.48
C GLU A 254 5.12 14.08 -1.19
N GLU A 255 4.40 13.85 -0.10
CA GLU A 255 4.96 13.48 1.20
C GLU A 255 5.81 12.20 1.11
N ILE A 256 5.23 11.12 0.57
CA ILE A 256 5.93 9.83 0.40
C ILE A 256 7.10 9.98 -0.57
N GLY A 257 6.93 10.75 -1.67
CA GLY A 257 8.00 10.95 -2.66
C GLY A 257 9.25 11.60 -2.05
N ARG A 258 9.08 12.64 -1.21
CA ARG A 258 10.19 13.26 -0.48
C ARG A 258 10.84 12.28 0.49
N ALA A 259 10.02 11.53 1.24
CA ALA A 259 10.52 10.54 2.19
C ALA A 259 11.32 9.42 1.51
N VAL A 260 10.94 9.00 0.30
CA VAL A 260 11.71 8.02 -0.49
C VAL A 260 13.11 8.54 -0.82
N GLU A 261 13.24 9.83 -1.14
CA GLU A 261 14.54 10.45 -1.42
C GLU A 261 15.37 10.65 -0.13
N GLU A 262 14.73 11.10 0.95
CA GLU A 262 15.40 11.40 2.22
C GLU A 262 15.86 10.14 2.97
N GLU A 263 15.01 9.11 3.03
CA GLU A 263 15.26 7.90 3.82
C GLU A 263 15.85 6.76 2.98
N GLY A 264 15.65 6.79 1.67
CA GLY A 264 15.98 5.70 0.76
C GLY A 264 17.37 5.75 0.13
N VAL A 265 18.05 6.88 0.17
CA VAL A 265 19.37 7.06 -0.47
C VAL A 265 20.49 6.60 0.45
N VAL A 266 21.30 5.67 -0.05
CA VAL A 266 22.51 5.17 0.61
C VAL A 266 23.72 5.55 -0.21
N TRP A 267 24.72 6.13 0.43
CA TRP A 267 25.99 6.50 -0.20
C TRP A 267 26.99 5.37 -0.12
N VAL A 268 27.51 4.95 -1.27
CA VAL A 268 28.47 3.85 -1.38
C VAL A 268 29.76 4.37 -2.00
N LYS A 269 30.90 4.06 -1.39
CA LYS A 269 32.21 4.42 -1.95
C LYS A 269 32.47 3.58 -3.21
N ARG A 270 32.81 4.23 -4.33
CA ARG A 270 33.19 3.52 -5.54
C ARG A 270 34.43 2.67 -5.27
N ARG A 271 34.33 1.36 -5.44
CA ARG A 271 35.50 0.48 -5.35
C ARG A 271 36.25 0.58 -6.67
N GLU A 272 37.40 1.24 -6.68
CA GLU A 272 38.29 1.21 -7.84
C GLU A 272 38.66 -0.23 -8.15
N GLY A 273 38.49 -0.64 -9.41
CA GLY A 273 38.76 -1.99 -9.87
C GLY A 273 40.22 -2.35 -9.57
N GLY A 274 40.42 -3.37 -8.75
CA GLY A 274 41.75 -3.80 -8.32
C GLY A 274 42.66 -4.15 -9.48
N ARG A 275 43.67 -3.30 -9.71
CA ARG A 275 44.98 -3.72 -10.21
C ARG A 275 45.99 -3.26 -9.18
N GLY A 276 46.70 -4.22 -8.59
CA GLY A 276 47.49 -4.04 -7.38
C GLY A 276 48.43 -2.83 -7.40
N GLY A 277 48.29 -1.99 -6.39
CA GLY A 277 49.28 -1.02 -5.95
C GLY A 277 49.09 -0.85 -4.46
N LYS A 278 50.13 -1.14 -3.67
CA LYS A 278 50.18 -0.73 -2.27
C LYS A 278 50.24 0.79 -2.28
N GLU A 279 49.31 1.46 -1.62
CA GLU A 279 49.48 2.86 -1.30
C GLU A 279 49.10 3.10 0.17
N GLU A 280 49.99 3.82 0.83
CA GLU A 280 50.03 4.08 2.26
C GLU A 280 48.85 4.95 2.68
N ALA A 281 48.28 4.64 3.84
CA ALA A 281 47.22 5.42 4.44
C ALA A 281 47.81 6.66 5.11
N GLU A 282 47.66 7.83 4.48
CA GLU A 282 47.78 9.13 5.14
C GLU A 282 46.40 9.79 5.32
N GLY A 283 46.33 10.62 6.36
CA GLY A 283 45.13 11.05 7.04
C GLY A 283 44.19 11.99 6.28
N GLY A 284 42.92 11.91 6.70
CA GLY A 284 42.21 13.12 7.14
C GLY A 284 41.47 13.91 6.07
N GLY A 285 40.30 13.43 5.67
CA GLY A 285 39.28 14.22 4.99
C GLY A 285 38.29 13.32 4.26
N CYS A 286 37.15 13.00 4.89
CA CYS A 286 36.06 12.31 4.19
C CYS A 286 35.28 13.33 3.35
N GLY A 287 35.85 13.78 2.24
CA GLY A 287 35.11 14.50 1.22
C GLY A 287 34.13 13.54 0.52
N MET A 288 32.96 14.03 0.12
CA MET A 288 31.98 13.27 -0.67
C MET A 288 32.48 12.90 -2.09
N GLU A 289 33.70 13.28 -2.46
CA GLU A 289 34.32 12.93 -3.74
C GLU A 289 34.48 11.40 -3.86
N GLY A 290 33.88 10.82 -4.91
CA GLY A 290 33.95 9.39 -5.20
C GLY A 290 32.86 8.51 -4.58
N MET A 291 31.83 9.10 -3.98
CA MET A 291 30.63 8.37 -3.53
C MET A 291 29.58 8.30 -4.64
N GLU A 292 28.94 7.14 -4.79
CA GLU A 292 27.75 6.94 -5.62
C GLU A 292 26.53 6.76 -4.72
N SER A 293 25.40 7.34 -5.11
CA SER A 293 24.11 7.13 -4.42
C SER A 293 23.38 5.93 -5.02
N VAL A 294 22.90 5.03 -4.18
CA VAL A 294 21.99 3.94 -4.55
C VAL A 294 20.74 3.98 -3.68
N TYR A 295 19.63 3.47 -4.19
CA TYR A 295 18.42 3.31 -3.40
C TYR A 295 18.44 1.99 -2.63
N ALA A 296 18.16 2.06 -1.32
CA ALA A 296 17.93 0.88 -0.50
C ALA A 296 16.65 0.14 -0.94
N TYR A 297 16.60 -1.17 -0.70
CA TYR A 297 15.39 -1.96 -0.98
C TYR A 297 14.37 -1.87 0.16
N GLU A 298 14.86 -1.85 1.40
CA GLU A 298 14.07 -1.64 2.61
C GLU A 298 14.81 -0.71 3.56
N VAL A 299 14.05 0.07 4.34
CA VAL A 299 14.61 1.02 5.30
C VAL A 299 13.87 0.98 6.63
N ARG A 300 14.57 1.38 7.70
CA ARG A 300 13.99 1.49 9.04
C ARG A 300 13.20 2.80 9.23
N GLY A 301 13.45 3.79 8.37
CA GLY A 301 12.93 5.16 8.49
C GLY A 301 13.62 5.93 9.61
N GLN A 302 14.94 5.77 9.78
CA GLN A 302 15.76 6.42 10.81
C GLN A 302 16.87 7.30 10.20
N GLY A 303 16.78 7.67 8.92
CA GLY A 303 17.83 8.32 8.15
C GLY A 303 18.62 9.32 8.98
N GLU A 304 19.94 9.13 9.00
CA GLU A 304 20.93 10.05 9.60
C GLU A 304 21.06 11.35 8.78
N GLY A 305 19.95 11.87 8.25
CA GLY A 305 19.88 13.16 7.59
C GLY A 305 19.93 14.28 8.61
N GLY A 306 21.14 14.61 9.08
CA GLY A 306 21.42 15.81 9.89
C GLY A 306 21.69 15.57 11.37
N ARG A 307 22.81 14.92 11.69
CA ARG A 307 23.53 15.15 12.96
C ARG A 307 24.88 15.82 12.71
N GLU A 308 24.86 16.95 12.01
CA GLU A 308 25.72 18.07 12.36
C GLU A 308 24.92 18.99 13.29
N GLY A 309 25.13 18.85 14.60
CA GLY A 309 24.38 19.60 15.61
C GLY A 309 24.54 18.97 16.97
N GLY A 310 25.55 19.43 17.70
CA GLY A 310 26.13 18.74 18.85
C GLY A 310 25.21 18.49 20.05
N ARG A 311 25.66 17.55 20.88
CA ARG A 311 26.03 17.73 22.28
C ARG A 311 26.98 16.62 22.69
#